data_AF-A0A4S4F367-F1
#
_entry.id   AF-A0A4S4F367-F1
#
_cell.length_a   1.000
_cell.length_b   1.000
_cell.length_c   1.000
_cell.angle_alpha   90.00
_cell.angle_beta   90.00
_cell.angle_gamma   90.00
#
_symmetry.space_group_name_H-M   'P 1'
#
loop_
_entity.id
_entity.type
_entity.pdbx_description
1 polymer ?
#
loop_
_entity_poly.entity_id
_entity_poly.type
_entity_poly.pdbx_seq_one_letter_code
_entity_poly.pdbx_strand_id
1 'polypeptide(L)'
;MLFSKIQLGRVDDYDPMMQEIKKLLSYDKSGGWAVLCRGSEVVVNGHGTTVLPTLVEYEDIWKINVPTNGFDKLFKDHHDKLHRITHPCCRFEFPSVAGRIPESVKCPECLRVMEKHIIFICCHDKSATTNTNVLY
;
A
#
# COMPACT_ATOMS: atom_id res chain seq x y z
N MET A 1 -16.44 4.79 -0.32
CA MET A 1 -16.01 3.84 0.74
C MET A 1 -14.89 4.36 1.66
N LEU A 2 -13.76 4.93 1.21
CA LEU A 2 -12.90 5.75 2.11
C LEU A 2 -13.28 7.24 2.03
N PHE A 3 -13.30 7.80 0.82
CA PHE A 3 -13.64 9.21 0.58
C PHE A 3 -15.00 9.61 1.16
N SER A 4 -16.02 8.76 1.02
CA SER A 4 -17.34 8.99 1.62
C SER A 4 -17.29 9.08 3.15
N LYS A 5 -16.47 8.25 3.81
CA LYS A 5 -16.30 8.30 5.26
C LYS A 5 -15.50 9.54 5.69
N ILE A 6 -14.50 9.95 4.90
CA ILE A 6 -13.77 11.21 5.07
C ILE A 6 -14.73 12.40 5.02
N GLN A 7 -15.58 12.48 3.98
CA GLN A 7 -16.57 13.55 3.81
C GLN A 7 -17.56 13.63 4.98
N LEU A 8 -17.93 12.48 5.55
CA LEU A 8 -18.84 12.38 6.69
C LEU A 8 -18.15 12.58 8.05
N GLY A 9 -16.82 12.76 8.10
CA GLY A 9 -16.07 12.82 9.35
C GLY A 9 -16.10 11.52 10.17
N ARG A 10 -16.35 10.39 9.52
CA ARG A 10 -16.49 9.05 10.13
C ARG A 10 -15.30 8.14 9.86
N VAL A 11 -14.12 8.73 9.68
CA VAL A 11 -12.89 7.96 9.54
C VAL A 11 -12.41 7.61 10.92
N ASP A 12 -12.37 6.32 11.21
CA ASP A 12 -11.70 5.80 12.39
C ASP A 12 -10.29 5.38 11.98
N ASP A 13 -9.28 6.05 12.56
CA ASP A 13 -7.88 5.72 12.34
C ASP A 13 -7.44 4.46 13.11
N TYR A 14 -8.27 3.92 13.99
CA TYR A 14 -7.98 2.69 14.74
C TYR A 14 -8.67 1.46 14.18
N ASP A 15 -9.62 1.62 13.25
CA ASP A 15 -10.27 0.50 12.54
C ASP A 15 -9.24 -0.23 11.66
N PRO A 16 -8.89 -1.50 11.95
CA PRO A 16 -7.91 -2.25 11.18
C PRO A 16 -8.31 -2.39 9.71
N MET A 17 -9.61 -2.57 9.42
CA MET A 17 -10.10 -2.65 8.05
C MET A 17 -9.91 -1.31 7.33
N MET A 18 -10.07 -0.19 8.04
CA MET A 18 -9.81 1.13 7.48
C MET A 18 -8.34 1.31 7.11
N GLN A 19 -7.43 0.79 7.94
CA GLN A 19 -6.00 0.82 7.65
C GLN A 19 -5.65 0.01 6.41
N GLU A 20 -6.24 -1.18 6.26
CA GLU A 20 -6.07 -2.01 5.06
C GLU A 20 -6.61 -1.29 3.80
N ILE A 21 -7.79 -0.68 3.88
CA ILE A 21 -8.37 0.08 2.76
C ILE A 21 -7.46 1.27 2.39
N LYS A 22 -6.94 2.00 3.38
CA LYS A 22 -6.02 3.12 3.14
C LYS A 22 -4.74 2.67 2.46
N LYS A 23 -4.11 1.58 2.92
CA LYS A 23 -2.91 1.01 2.29
C LYS A 23 -3.18 0.65 0.83
N LEU A 24 -4.27 -0.07 0.57
CA LEU A 24 -4.64 -0.50 -0.77
C LEU A 24 -4.83 0.67 -1.74
N LEU A 25 -5.57 1.70 -1.30
CA LEU A 25 -5.80 2.90 -2.09
C LEU A 25 -4.53 3.71 -2.33
N SER A 26 -3.54 3.61 -1.43
CA SER A 26 -2.25 4.29 -1.62
C SER A 26 -1.40 3.69 -2.74
N TYR A 27 -1.67 2.44 -3.13
CA TYR A 27 -0.94 1.74 -4.19
C TYR A 27 -1.50 2.01 -5.60
N ASP A 28 -2.70 2.58 -5.72
CA ASP A 28 -3.45 2.74 -6.99
C ASP A 28 -2.67 3.48 -8.09
N LYS A 29 -1.66 4.28 -7.72
CA LYS A 29 -0.83 5.08 -8.63
C LYS A 29 0.65 4.70 -8.64
N SER A 30 1.09 3.74 -7.82
CA SER A 30 2.52 3.49 -7.59
C SER A 30 3.04 2.12 -8.03
N GLY A 31 2.27 1.36 -8.82
CA GLY A 31 2.68 0.06 -9.34
C GLY A 31 1.63 -1.01 -9.10
N GLY A 32 2.05 -2.28 -9.10
CA GLY A 32 1.18 -3.39 -8.72
C GLY A 32 0.99 -3.47 -7.20
N TRP A 33 -0.04 -4.18 -6.76
CA TRP A 33 -0.27 -4.54 -5.37
C TRP A 33 -0.89 -5.93 -5.30
N ALA A 34 -0.82 -6.57 -4.14
CA ALA A 34 -1.50 -7.83 -3.91
C ALA A 34 -1.96 -7.95 -2.45
N VAL A 35 -3.08 -8.64 -2.27
CA VAL A 35 -3.66 -8.93 -0.97
C VAL A 35 -3.77 -10.45 -0.81
N LEU A 36 -3.20 -10.97 0.28
CA LEU A 36 -3.35 -12.36 0.70
C LEU A 36 -4.35 -12.41 1.86
N CYS A 37 -5.40 -13.21 1.71
CA CYS A 37 -6.41 -13.42 2.76
C CYS A 37 -6.47 -14.89 3.19
N ARG A 38 -6.78 -15.11 4.46
CA ARG A 38 -7.23 -16.39 5.01
C ARG A 38 -8.69 -16.22 5.45
N GLY A 39 -9.62 -16.72 4.64
CA GLY A 39 -11.04 -16.47 4.88
C GLY A 39 -11.33 -14.97 4.90
N SER A 40 -11.90 -14.46 6.01
CA SER A 40 -12.18 -13.03 6.20
C SER A 40 -10.99 -12.21 6.73
N GLU A 41 -9.87 -12.85 7.08
CA GLU A 41 -8.70 -12.20 7.64
C GLU A 41 -7.73 -11.79 6.52
N VAL A 42 -7.29 -10.53 6.53
CA VAL A 42 -6.21 -10.05 5.67
C VAL A 42 -4.87 -10.43 6.32
N VAL A 43 -4.10 -11.28 5.66
CA VAL A 43 -2.78 -11.75 6.12
C VAL A 43 -1.69 -10.78 5.68
N VAL A 44 -1.72 -10.38 4.40
CA VAL A 44 -0.82 -9.38 3.81
C VAL A 44 -1.60 -8.49 2.87
N ASN A 45 -1.32 -7.20 2.93
CA ASN A 45 -1.70 -6.19 1.95
C ASN A 45 -0.44 -5.40 1.63
N GLY A 46 0.11 -5.62 0.45
CA GLY A 46 1.46 -5.20 0.14
C GLY A 46 1.61 -4.63 -1.27
N HIS A 47 2.57 -3.73 -1.39
CA HIS A 47 2.97 -3.17 -2.66
C HIS A 47 3.70 -4.22 -3.51
N GLY A 48 3.65 -4.08 -4.84
CA GLY A 48 4.30 -5.00 -5.77
C GLY A 48 5.81 -5.11 -5.57
N THR A 49 6.44 -4.05 -5.06
CA THR A 49 7.89 -4.04 -4.74
C THR A 49 8.27 -4.96 -3.58
N THR A 50 7.32 -5.38 -2.74
CA THR A 50 7.56 -6.32 -1.63
C THR A 50 6.89 -7.67 -1.87
N VAL A 51 5.67 -7.67 -2.42
CA VAL A 51 4.92 -8.91 -2.67
C VAL A 51 5.51 -9.73 -3.82
N LEU A 52 5.94 -9.09 -4.91
CA LEU A 52 6.50 -9.83 -6.04
C LEU A 52 7.81 -10.55 -5.65
N PRO A 53 8.80 -9.90 -4.99
CA PRO A 53 9.97 -10.62 -4.51
C PRO A 53 9.62 -11.71 -3.49
N THR A 54 8.62 -11.48 -2.61
CA THR A 54 8.14 -12.53 -1.68
C THR A 54 7.71 -13.81 -2.42
N LEU A 55 6.99 -13.66 -3.54
CA LEU A 55 6.55 -14.78 -4.36
C LEU A 55 7.69 -15.43 -5.13
N VAL A 56 8.60 -14.63 -5.71
CA VAL A 56 9.76 -15.14 -6.46
C VAL A 56 10.68 -15.96 -5.55
N GLU A 57 10.88 -15.52 -4.32
CA GLU A 57 11.76 -16.16 -3.33
C GLU A 57 11.13 -17.38 -2.63
N TYR A 58 9.91 -17.78 -3.04
CA TYR A 58 9.20 -18.91 -2.44
C TYR A 58 10.00 -20.20 -2.50
N GLU A 59 10.34 -20.67 -3.71
CA GLU A 59 10.98 -21.97 -3.93
C GLU A 59 12.35 -22.05 -3.25
N ASP A 60 13.13 -20.96 -3.31
CA ASP A 60 14.54 -20.97 -2.90
C ASP A 60 14.76 -20.62 -1.42
N ILE A 61 13.91 -19.79 -0.81
CA ILE A 61 14.20 -19.22 0.52
C ILE A 61 13.31 -19.80 1.61
N TRP A 62 11.99 -19.77 1.43
CA TRP A 62 11.07 -19.97 2.57
C TRP A 62 10.11 -21.15 2.43
N LYS A 63 9.97 -21.75 1.24
CA LYS A 63 9.15 -22.96 1.01
C LYS A 63 9.50 -24.12 1.93
N ILE A 64 10.78 -24.33 2.23
CA ILE A 64 11.26 -25.45 3.06
C ILE A 64 10.59 -25.50 4.45
N ASN A 65 10.18 -24.34 4.98
CA ASN A 65 9.57 -24.23 6.31
C ASN A 65 8.04 -24.36 6.28
N VAL A 66 7.40 -24.37 5.09
CA VAL A 66 5.94 -24.35 4.93
C VAL A 66 5.25 -25.56 5.55
N PRO A 67 5.75 -26.81 5.40
CA PRO A 67 5.10 -27.96 6.02
C PRO A 67 4.98 -27.85 7.55
N THR A 68 5.91 -27.13 8.20
CA THR A 68 5.99 -27.02 9.65
C THR A 68 5.25 -25.79 10.18
N ASN A 69 5.34 -24.65 9.47
CA ASN A 69 4.89 -23.35 9.98
C ASN A 69 3.66 -22.78 9.26
N GLY A 70 3.23 -23.39 8.15
CA GLY A 70 2.12 -22.91 7.34
C GLY A 70 2.53 -21.84 6.32
N PHE A 71 1.81 -21.80 5.19
CA PHE A 71 2.12 -20.92 4.06
C PHE A 71 1.90 -19.45 4.39
N ASP A 72 0.73 -19.11 4.92
CA ASP A 72 0.31 -17.74 5.25
C ASP A 72 1.27 -17.06 6.22
N LYS A 73 1.70 -17.78 7.28
CA LYS A 73 2.60 -17.25 8.29
C LYS A 73 3.96 -16.96 7.68
N LEU A 74 4.51 -17.90 6.90
CA LEU A 74 5.82 -17.71 6.29
C LEU A 74 5.82 -16.68 5.18
N PHE A 75 4.74 -16.62 4.38
CA PHE A 75 4.54 -15.58 3.40
C PHE A 75 4.55 -14.21 4.08
N LYS A 76 3.80 -14.05 5.17
CA LYS A 76 3.76 -12.82 5.97
C LYS A 76 5.13 -12.49 6.58
N ASP A 77 5.77 -13.46 7.23
CA ASP A 77 7.07 -13.27 7.88
C ASP A 77 8.14 -12.85 6.87
N HIS A 78 8.12 -13.41 5.67
CA HIS A 78 9.05 -13.06 4.60
C HIS A 78 8.75 -11.70 3.97
N HIS A 79 7.48 -11.44 3.66
CA HIS A 79 7.02 -10.13 3.20
C HIS A 79 7.39 -9.02 4.18
N ASP A 80 7.16 -9.22 5.48
CA ASP A 80 7.44 -8.22 6.52
C ASP A 80 8.93 -7.89 6.63
N LYS A 81 9.82 -8.84 6.32
CA LYS A 81 11.27 -8.57 6.23
C LYS A 81 11.58 -7.60 5.09
N LEU A 82 11.04 -7.86 3.89
CA LEU A 82 11.23 -7.00 2.73
C LEU A 82 10.58 -5.62 2.92
N HIS A 83 9.40 -5.60 3.55
CA HIS A 83 8.68 -4.38 3.91
C HIS A 83 9.49 -3.48 4.84
N ARG A 84 10.13 -4.06 5.87
CA ARG A 84 11.00 -3.32 6.80
C ARG A 84 12.22 -2.72 6.12
N ILE A 85 12.78 -3.37 5.10
CA ILE A 85 13.95 -2.86 4.38
C ILE A 85 13.55 -1.66 3.52
N THR A 86 12.42 -1.77 2.81
CA THR A 86 11.96 -0.75 1.87
C THR A 86 11.36 0.50 2.53
N HIS A 87 10.97 0.43 3.81
CA HIS A 87 10.35 1.53 4.56
C HIS A 87 9.24 2.26 3.76
N PRO A 88 8.24 1.53 3.25
CA PRO A 88 7.29 2.10 2.32
C PRO A 88 6.47 3.20 2.99
N CYS A 89 6.10 4.20 2.19
CA CYS A 89 5.21 5.28 2.60
C CYS A 89 4.07 5.40 1.58
N CYS A 90 2.93 5.90 2.06
CA CYS A 90 1.73 6.04 1.25
C CYS A 90 1.70 7.39 0.54
N ARG A 91 1.09 7.42 -0.64
CA ARG A 91 0.66 8.62 -1.34
C ARG A 91 -0.84 8.53 -1.58
N PHE A 92 -1.56 9.60 -1.29
CA PHE A 92 -2.99 9.71 -1.59
C PHE A 92 -3.23 10.87 -2.54
N GLU A 93 -4.07 10.64 -3.53
CA GLU A 93 -4.54 11.68 -4.44
C GLU A 93 -6.03 11.88 -4.21
N PHE A 94 -6.40 13.11 -3.82
CA PHE A 94 -7.78 13.50 -3.60
C PHE A 94 -8.26 14.31 -4.81
N PRO A 95 -9.31 13.85 -5.53
CA PRO A 95 -9.86 14.63 -6.63
C PRO A 95 -10.38 15.97 -6.11
N SER A 96 -10.07 17.07 -6.80
CA SER A 96 -10.55 18.41 -6.44
C SER A 96 -12.08 18.53 -6.44
N VAL A 97 -12.76 17.70 -7.23
CA VAL A 97 -14.22 17.61 -7.31
C VAL A 97 -14.86 16.82 -6.17
N ALA A 98 -14.07 16.10 -5.35
CA ALA A 98 -14.57 15.21 -4.31
C ALA A 98 -14.99 15.92 -3.01
N GLY A 99 -15.43 17.18 -3.07
CA GLY A 99 -15.89 17.93 -1.90
C GLY A 99 -14.77 18.25 -0.92
N ARG A 100 -14.88 17.81 0.34
CA ARG A 100 -13.89 18.11 1.40
C ARG A 100 -12.65 17.23 1.28
N ILE A 101 -11.53 17.86 0.90
CA ILE A 101 -10.20 17.30 1.10
C ILE A 101 -9.88 17.38 2.61
N PRO A 102 -9.48 16.29 3.27
CA PRO A 102 -9.14 16.32 4.69
C PRO A 102 -7.97 17.29 4.96
N GLU A 103 -8.02 17.99 6.09
CA GLU A 103 -6.97 18.95 6.49
C GLU A 103 -5.66 18.25 6.86
N SER A 104 -5.77 17.05 7.44
CA SER A 104 -4.64 16.23 7.85
C SER A 104 -4.97 14.75 7.69
N VAL A 105 -3.99 13.96 7.26
CA VAL A 105 -4.07 12.50 7.15
C VAL A 105 -2.78 11.92 7.73
N LYS A 106 -2.88 10.88 8.55
CA LYS A 106 -1.71 10.10 8.96
C LYS A 106 -1.44 8.99 7.96
N CYS A 107 -0.18 8.80 7.61
CA CYS A 107 0.26 7.70 6.76
C CYS A 107 -0.01 6.36 7.47
N PRO A 108 -0.70 5.39 6.86
CA PRO A 108 -0.98 4.10 7.48
C PRO A 108 0.27 3.20 7.59
N GLU A 109 1.37 3.54 6.90
CA GLU A 109 2.65 2.82 7.01
C GLU A 109 3.56 3.41 8.08
N CYS A 110 3.86 4.71 8.00
CA CYS A 110 4.86 5.34 8.89
C CYS A 110 4.25 6.17 10.03
N LEU A 111 2.92 6.27 10.10
CA LEU A 111 2.13 7.00 11.12
C LEU A 111 2.40 8.51 11.22
N ARG A 112 3.29 9.06 10.37
CA ARG A 112 3.55 10.49 10.27
C ARG A 112 2.38 11.21 9.62
N VAL A 113 2.15 12.45 10.03
CA VAL A 113 1.23 13.35 9.33
C VAL A 113 1.75 13.59 7.93
N MET A 114 0.89 13.39 6.94
CA MET A 114 1.24 13.54 5.53
C MET A 114 1.21 15.01 5.12
N GLU A 115 2.14 15.40 4.26
CA GLU A 115 2.15 16.71 3.63
C GLU A 115 1.10 16.79 2.51
N LYS A 116 0.50 17.97 2.33
CA LYS A 116 -0.51 18.22 1.32
C LYS A 116 0.11 18.99 0.16
N HIS A 117 0.07 18.41 -1.04
CA HIS A 117 0.46 19.06 -2.28
C HIS A 117 -0.75 19.28 -3.19
N ILE A 118 -0.75 20.40 -3.93
CA ILE A 118 -1.69 20.66 -5.02
C ILE A 118 -0.92 20.46 -6.32
N ILE A 119 -1.41 19.57 -7.19
CA ILE A 119 -0.74 19.18 -8.44
C ILE A 119 -1.62 19.57 -9.62
N PHE A 120 -1.04 20.20 -10.64
CA PHE A 120 -1.68 20.48 -11.93
C PHE A 120 -1.13 19.50 -12.96
N ILE A 121 -2.01 18.73 -13.62
CA ILE A 121 -1.64 17.70 -14.60
C ILE A 121 -2.22 18.09 -15.96
N CYS A 122 -1.40 18.01 -17.01
CA CYS A 122 -1.79 18.30 -18.39
C CYS A 122 -2.37 17.05 -19.08
N CYS A 123 -3.28 17.22 -20.04
CA CYS A 123 -4.02 16.13 -20.72
C CYS A 123 -3.16 15.11 -21.50
N HIS A 124 -1.86 15.33 -21.60
CA HIS A 124 -0.92 14.48 -22.31
C HIS A 124 -0.11 13.54 -21.40
N ASP A 125 -0.29 13.64 -20.07
CA ASP A 125 0.40 12.77 -19.11
C ASP A 125 -0.30 11.40 -19.03
N LYS A 126 -0.20 10.61 -20.10
CA LYS A 126 -0.75 9.24 -20.18
C LYS A 126 0.22 8.18 -19.63
N SER A 127 1.38 8.57 -19.09
CA SER A 127 2.36 7.62 -18.55
C SER A 127 3.44 8.32 -17.72
N ALA A 128 3.24 8.49 -16.42
CA ALA A 128 4.35 8.40 -15.47
C ALA A 128 4.69 6.91 -15.20
N THR A 129 4.80 6.12 -16.26
CA THR A 129 5.30 4.74 -16.24
C THR A 129 6.00 4.45 -17.56
N THR A 130 7.14 5.10 -17.80
CA THR A 130 8.25 4.49 -18.56
C THR A 130 9.57 5.12 -18.11
N ASN A 131 10.53 4.28 -17.76
CA ASN A 131 11.93 4.55 -17.43
C ASN A 131 12.55 5.85 -17.98
N THR A 132 13.24 6.60 -17.11
CA THR A 132 14.60 7.07 -17.40
C THR A 132 15.49 6.96 -16.17
N ASN A 133 16.39 5.99 -16.27
CA ASN A 133 17.71 5.89 -15.68
C ASN A 133 18.44 7.26 -15.46
N VAL A 134 19.15 7.33 -14.33
CA VAL A 134 20.59 7.69 -14.20
C VAL A 134 21.01 9.18 -14.34
N LEU A 135 21.61 9.68 -13.23
CA LEU A 135 22.61 10.77 -13.03
C LEU A 135 22.11 12.21 -13.25
N TYR A 136 22.39 13.19 -12.38
CA TYR A 136 23.54 13.42 -11.48
C TYR A 136 23.12 13.80 -10.06
#